data_AF-A0A1B2HB87-F1
#
_entry.id   AF-A0A1B2HB87-F1
#
_cell.length_a   1.000
_cell.length_b   1.000
_cell.length_c   1.000
_cell.angle_alpha   90.00
_cell.angle_beta   90.00
_cell.angle_gamma   90.00
#
_symmetry.space_group_name_H-M   'P 1'
#
loop_
_entity.id
_entity.type
_entity.pdbx_description
1 polymer ?
#
loop_
_entity_poly.entity_id
_entity_poly.type
_entity_poly.pdbx_seq_one_letter_code
_entity_poly.pdbx_strand_id
1 'polypeptide(L)'
;MSIYVSGLLWVLGAAAVSSVIVVITRRFGSDEVSEKNLGAGGSVFSIVAGLHAVLVAFILISLFDAANGAEEQVQKEANALVAVNWSADSLPEPAKSRVDQLIRDYVQTVVDDEWPKMREGEDVDNKGWNTLNQLRDTIATASPNGDWQEDRKAEAANQLWEVYQARQERIDASGGGVNPVVWLALLIGTGLSLLFPYLFGGPNLVSQLLITVTLSSTLVLLLFAIYQLQNPFSGGVHIPPDAFSSALDRLS
;
A
#
# COMPACT_ATOMS: atom_id res chain seq x y z
N MET A 1 -10.39 -13.44 4.50
CA MET A 1 -10.90 -14.07 3.25
C MET A 1 -9.78 -14.01 2.22
N SER A 2 -9.53 -15.06 1.45
CA SER A 2 -8.44 -15.06 0.45
C SER A 2 -8.63 -13.91 -0.55
N ILE A 3 -7.55 -13.25 -0.97
CA ILE A 3 -7.57 -12.18 -1.98
C ILE A 3 -8.25 -12.60 -3.28
N TYR A 4 -8.09 -13.87 -3.67
CA TYR A 4 -8.71 -14.41 -4.85
C TYR A 4 -10.23 -14.50 -4.69
N VAL A 5 -10.71 -14.81 -3.49
CA VAL A 5 -12.15 -14.91 -3.20
C VAL A 5 -12.77 -13.51 -3.14
N SER A 6 -12.12 -12.53 -2.49
CA SER A 6 -12.62 -11.15 -2.48
C SER A 6 -12.63 -10.56 -3.89
N GLY A 7 -11.57 -10.72 -4.66
CA GLY A 7 -11.51 -10.26 -6.05
C GLY A 7 -12.59 -10.90 -6.92
N LEU A 8 -12.81 -12.21 -6.78
CA LEU A 8 -13.87 -12.92 -7.49
C LEU A 8 -15.27 -12.41 -7.11
N LEU A 9 -15.52 -12.13 -5.83
CA LEU A 9 -16.79 -11.57 -5.36
C LEU A 9 -17.04 -10.17 -5.92
N TRP A 10 -16.02 -9.31 -5.99
CA TRP A 10 -16.11 -7.98 -6.60
C TRP A 10 -16.46 -8.08 -8.09
N VAL A 11 -15.78 -8.94 -8.83
CA VAL A 11 -16.01 -9.15 -10.27
C VAL A 11 -17.41 -9.75 -10.52
N LEU A 12 -17.79 -10.79 -9.78
CA LEU A 12 -19.12 -11.40 -9.92
C LEU A 12 -20.24 -10.42 -9.53
N GLY A 13 -20.04 -9.61 -8.49
CA GLY A 13 -20.96 -8.55 -8.11
C GLY A 13 -21.14 -7.52 -9.22
N ALA A 14 -20.04 -7.06 -9.83
CA ALA A 14 -20.07 -6.12 -10.95
C ALA A 14 -20.77 -6.71 -12.18
N ALA A 15 -20.49 -7.97 -12.50
CA ALA A 15 -21.11 -8.70 -13.59
C ALA A 15 -22.62 -8.87 -13.37
N ALA A 16 -23.04 -9.21 -12.16
CA ALA A 16 -24.44 -9.36 -11.79
C ALA A 16 -25.20 -8.03 -11.87
N VAL A 17 -24.66 -6.96 -11.25
CA VAL A 17 -25.24 -5.61 -11.31
C VAL A 17 -25.37 -5.15 -12.77
N SER A 18 -24.31 -5.31 -13.56
CA SER A 18 -24.33 -4.93 -14.96
C SER A 18 -25.37 -5.70 -15.77
N SER A 19 -25.49 -7.01 -15.53
CA SER A 19 -26.51 -7.84 -16.18
C SER A 19 -27.92 -7.39 -15.83
N VAL A 20 -28.18 -7.05 -14.56
CA VAL A 20 -29.48 -6.51 -14.11
C VAL A 20 -29.78 -5.18 -14.79
N ILE A 21 -28.81 -4.27 -14.89
CA ILE A 21 -28.99 -2.98 -15.56
C ILE A 21 -29.30 -3.19 -17.05
N VAL A 22 -28.60 -4.09 -17.76
CA VAL A 22 -28.91 -4.41 -19.17
C VAL A 22 -30.34 -4.91 -19.34
N VAL A 23 -30.81 -5.78 -18.44
CA VAL A 23 -32.18 -6.32 -18.50
C VAL A 23 -33.21 -5.23 -18.25
N ILE A 24 -32.98 -4.33 -17.29
CA ILE A 24 -33.86 -3.20 -16.98
C ILE A 24 -33.91 -2.22 -18.15
N THR A 25 -32.75 -1.81 -18.68
CA THR A 25 -32.70 -0.83 -19.78
C THR A 25 -33.34 -1.36 -21.05
N ARG A 26 -33.23 -2.66 -21.33
CA ARG A 26 -33.97 -3.30 -22.44
C ARG A 26 -35.46 -3.46 -22.18
N ARG A 27 -35.87 -3.67 -20.93
CA ARG A 27 -37.29 -3.85 -20.59
C ARG A 27 -38.07 -2.53 -20.59
N PHE A 28 -37.40 -1.42 -20.30
CA PHE A 28 -38.03 -0.10 -20.15
C PHE A 28 -37.56 0.94 -21.19
N GLY A 29 -36.56 0.63 -22.02
CA GLY A 29 -36.06 1.53 -23.06
C GLY A 29 -36.85 1.43 -24.37
N SER A 30 -37.18 2.58 -24.97
CA SER A 30 -37.78 2.64 -26.31
C SER A 30 -36.75 2.30 -27.40
N ASP A 31 -37.15 1.53 -28.41
CA ASP A 31 -36.33 1.06 -29.54
C ASP A 31 -35.76 2.16 -30.48
N GLU A 32 -35.90 3.45 -30.15
CA GLU A 32 -35.50 4.58 -31.00
C GLU A 32 -34.16 5.19 -30.57
N VAL A 33 -33.06 4.44 -30.73
CA VAL A 33 -31.72 5.03 -30.76
C VAL A 33 -31.32 5.21 -32.22
N SER A 34 -31.48 6.43 -32.74
CA SER A 34 -31.14 6.80 -34.12
C SER A 34 -29.65 6.54 -34.41
N GLU A 35 -29.35 5.84 -35.51
CA GLU A 35 -27.98 5.51 -35.95
C GLU A 35 -27.04 6.74 -36.03
N LYS A 36 -27.61 7.95 -36.23
CA LYS A 36 -26.86 9.21 -36.27
C LYS A 36 -26.20 9.60 -34.94
N ASN A 37 -26.72 9.12 -33.80
CA ASN A 37 -26.15 9.41 -32.48
C ASN A 37 -24.99 8.47 -32.10
N LEU A 38 -24.85 7.32 -32.78
CA LEU A 38 -23.83 6.29 -32.50
C LEU A 38 -22.40 6.79 -32.76
N GLY A 39 -22.19 7.56 -33.84
CA GLY A 39 -20.85 8.01 -34.25
C GLY A 39 -20.22 9.04 -33.30
N ALA A 40 -21.00 10.05 -32.91
CA ALA A 40 -20.55 11.07 -31.96
C ALA A 40 -20.39 10.48 -30.55
N GLY A 41 -21.32 9.62 -30.12
CA GLY A 41 -21.26 8.92 -28.84
C GLY A 41 -20.05 8.00 -28.70
N GLY A 42 -19.75 7.20 -29.71
CA GLY A 42 -18.59 6.30 -29.71
C GLY A 42 -17.24 7.04 -29.62
N SER A 43 -17.16 8.23 -30.22
CA SER A 43 -15.95 9.07 -30.18
C SER A 43 -15.71 9.63 -28.77
N VAL A 44 -16.76 10.16 -28.12
CA VAL A 44 -16.68 10.65 -26.74
C VAL A 44 -16.36 9.52 -25.77
N PHE A 45 -16.99 8.35 -25.93
CA PHE A 45 -16.68 7.15 -25.14
C PHE A 45 -15.20 6.81 -25.20
N SER A 46 -14.64 6.75 -26.41
CA SER A 46 -13.24 6.36 -26.62
C SER A 46 -12.28 7.33 -25.93
N ILE A 47 -12.59 8.63 -25.95
CA ILE A 47 -11.80 9.65 -25.25
C ILE A 47 -11.92 9.48 -23.73
N VAL A 48 -13.14 9.35 -23.20
CA VAL A 48 -13.37 9.24 -21.75
C VAL A 48 -12.78 7.95 -21.19
N ALA A 49 -13.05 6.81 -21.83
CA ALA A 49 -12.51 5.51 -21.44
C ALA A 49 -10.98 5.47 -21.58
N GLY A 50 -10.43 6.10 -22.64
CA GLY A 50 -8.99 6.24 -22.83
C GLY A 50 -8.33 7.05 -21.71
N LEU A 51 -8.88 8.23 -21.38
CA LEU A 51 -8.38 9.05 -20.27
C LEU A 51 -8.50 8.33 -18.93
N HIS A 52 -9.60 7.61 -18.70
CA HIS A 52 -9.78 6.83 -17.48
C HIS A 52 -8.79 5.67 -17.38
N ALA A 53 -8.54 4.94 -18.47
CA ALA A 53 -7.54 3.88 -18.51
C ALA A 53 -6.13 4.40 -18.22
N VAL A 54 -5.78 5.56 -18.77
CA VAL A 54 -4.50 6.24 -18.49
C VAL A 54 -4.39 6.62 -17.01
N LEU A 55 -5.44 7.22 -16.43
CA LEU A 55 -5.49 7.57 -15.01
C LEU A 55 -5.28 6.33 -14.11
N VAL A 56 -6.02 5.24 -14.39
CA VAL A 56 -5.92 3.98 -13.66
C VAL A 56 -4.50 3.40 -13.76
N ALA A 57 -3.91 3.41 -14.96
CA ALA A 57 -2.55 2.92 -15.17
C ALA A 57 -1.52 3.71 -14.34
N PHE A 58 -1.58 5.03 -14.35
CA PHE A 58 -0.67 5.86 -13.56
C PHE A 58 -0.82 5.63 -12.05
N ILE A 59 -2.06 5.49 -11.56
CA ILE A 59 -2.30 5.20 -10.14
C ILE A 59 -1.70 3.84 -9.77
N LEU A 60 -1.92 2.80 -10.58
CA LEU A 60 -1.36 1.48 -10.31
C LEU A 60 0.17 1.48 -10.27
N ILE A 61 0.83 2.18 -11.20
CA ILE A 61 2.28 2.34 -11.20
C ILE A 61 2.74 3.05 -9.92
N SER A 62 2.11 4.18 -9.59
CA SER A 62 2.46 4.95 -8.40
C SER A 62 2.29 4.15 -7.10
N LEU A 63 1.26 3.30 -7.01
CA LEU A 63 1.03 2.44 -5.86
C LEU A 63 2.07 1.32 -5.76
N PHE A 64 2.48 0.76 -6.90
CA PHE A 64 3.55 -0.23 -6.94
C PHE A 64 4.89 0.37 -6.48
N ASP A 65 5.23 1.56 -6.97
CA ASP A 65 6.44 2.27 -6.56
C ASP A 65 6.41 2.63 -5.06
N ALA A 66 5.26 3.07 -4.55
CA ALA A 66 5.07 3.34 -3.13
C ALA A 66 5.25 2.09 -2.27
N ALA A 67 4.74 0.93 -2.72
CA ALA A 67 4.91 -0.34 -2.02
C ALA A 67 6.38 -0.78 -2.00
N ASN A 68 7.09 -0.68 -3.12
CA ASN A 68 8.53 -0.98 -3.17
C ASN A 68 9.35 -0.04 -2.27
N GLY A 69 9.01 1.25 -2.28
CA GLY A 69 9.63 2.24 -1.39
C GLY A 69 9.40 1.90 0.08
N ALA A 70 8.18 1.50 0.46
CA ALA A 70 7.88 1.07 1.82
C ALA A 70 8.70 -0.16 2.23
N GLU A 71 8.83 -1.16 1.35
CA GLU A 71 9.66 -2.34 1.60
C GLU A 71 11.13 -1.98 1.79
N GLU A 72 11.66 -1.07 0.97
CA GLU A 72 13.02 -0.56 1.10
C GLU A 72 13.25 0.09 2.47
N GLN A 73 12.28 0.87 2.98
CA GLN A 73 12.39 1.50 4.30
C GLN A 73 12.35 0.49 5.44
N VAL A 74 11.51 -0.52 5.33
CA VAL A 74 11.50 -1.65 6.29
C VAL A 74 12.87 -2.32 6.35
N GLN A 75 13.48 -2.59 5.19
CA GLN A 75 14.80 -3.18 5.12
C GLN A 75 15.90 -2.25 5.65
N LYS A 76 15.85 -0.96 5.34
CA LYS A 76 16.79 0.04 5.86
C LYS A 76 16.73 0.11 7.38
N GLU A 77 15.54 0.19 7.95
CA GLU A 77 15.34 0.25 9.39
C GLU A 77 15.92 -0.98 10.09
N ALA A 78 15.58 -2.19 9.59
CA ALA A 78 16.10 -3.44 10.14
C ALA A 78 17.63 -3.55 10.03
N ASN A 79 18.21 -3.15 8.89
CA ASN A 79 19.66 -3.17 8.70
C ASN A 79 20.39 -2.13 9.58
N ALA A 80 19.81 -0.94 9.73
CA ALA A 80 20.36 0.11 10.57
C ALA A 80 20.36 -0.31 12.05
N LEU A 81 19.32 -1.03 12.53
CA LEU A 81 19.34 -1.63 13.87
C LEU A 81 20.51 -2.60 14.08
N VAL A 82 20.78 -3.46 13.09
CA VAL A 82 21.95 -4.36 13.15
C VAL A 82 23.26 -3.56 13.19
N ALA A 83 23.36 -2.49 12.39
CA ALA A 83 24.52 -1.62 12.38
C ALA A 83 24.71 -0.86 13.70
N VAL A 84 23.63 -0.45 14.37
CA VAL A 84 23.68 0.11 15.73
C VAL A 84 24.24 -0.92 16.69
N ASN A 85 23.76 -2.17 16.67
CA ASN A 85 24.26 -3.20 17.57
C ASN A 85 25.76 -3.49 17.36
N TRP A 86 26.19 -3.71 16.12
CA TRP A 86 27.61 -3.93 15.79
C TRP A 86 28.51 -2.74 16.15
N SER A 87 27.95 -1.53 16.20
CA SER A 87 28.66 -0.33 16.65
C SER A 87 28.71 -0.24 18.17
N ALA A 88 27.62 -0.59 18.84
CA ALA A 88 27.56 -0.67 20.28
C ALA A 88 28.37 -1.83 20.89
N ASP A 89 28.70 -2.87 20.11
CA ASP A 89 29.44 -4.05 20.59
C ASP A 89 30.83 -3.74 21.17
N SER A 90 31.43 -2.61 20.77
CA SER A 90 32.71 -2.13 21.28
C SER A 90 32.59 -1.22 22.49
N LEU A 91 31.37 -0.80 22.86
CA LEU A 91 31.13 0.08 24.00
C LEU A 91 31.31 -0.69 25.33
N PRO A 92 31.67 0.02 26.41
CA PRO A 92 31.80 -0.61 27.72
C PRO A 92 30.44 -1.01 28.30
N GLU A 93 30.45 -1.99 29.19
CA GLU A 93 29.27 -2.30 30.00
C GLU A 93 28.92 -1.13 30.94
N PRO A 94 27.62 -0.89 31.23
CA PRO A 94 26.46 -1.68 30.83
C PRO A 94 25.86 -1.31 29.46
N ALA A 95 26.47 -0.37 28.72
CA ALA A 95 25.87 0.20 27.52
C ALA A 95 25.67 -0.84 26.41
N LYS A 96 26.67 -1.70 26.19
CA LYS A 96 26.60 -2.80 25.22
C LYS A 96 25.39 -3.70 25.45
N SER A 97 25.29 -4.31 26.63
CA SER A 97 24.18 -5.22 26.94
C SER A 97 22.82 -4.53 26.94
N ARG A 98 22.77 -3.25 27.35
CA ARG A 98 21.52 -2.47 27.33
C ARG A 98 21.08 -2.13 25.90
N VAL A 99 22.01 -1.87 24.99
CA VAL A 99 21.70 -1.63 23.57
C VAL A 99 21.12 -2.89 22.93
N ASP A 100 21.73 -4.06 23.10
CA ASP A 100 21.20 -5.33 22.55
C ASP A 100 19.77 -5.59 23.05
N GLN A 101 19.53 -5.42 24.35
CA GLN A 101 18.20 -5.59 24.92
C GLN A 101 17.18 -4.60 24.32
N LEU A 102 17.52 -3.32 24.24
CA LEU A 102 16.62 -2.29 23.70
C LEU A 102 16.31 -2.49 22.22
N ILE A 103 17.25 -3.02 21.43
CA ILE A 103 17.01 -3.38 20.03
C ILE A 103 16.00 -4.53 19.95
N ARG A 104 16.13 -5.56 20.78
CA ARG A 104 15.16 -6.67 20.83
C ARG A 104 13.77 -6.20 21.26
N ASP A 105 13.70 -5.36 22.30
CA ASP A 105 12.45 -4.76 22.77
C ASP A 105 11.79 -3.88 21.69
N TYR A 106 12.60 -3.13 20.93
CA TYR A 106 12.14 -2.31 19.81
C TYR A 106 11.56 -3.18 18.69
N VAL A 107 12.31 -4.19 18.24
CA VAL A 107 11.84 -5.13 17.21
C VAL A 107 10.54 -5.78 17.64
N GLN A 108 10.44 -6.23 18.89
CA GLN A 108 9.21 -6.83 19.39
C GLN A 108 8.04 -5.83 19.35
N THR A 109 8.26 -4.58 19.76
CA THR A 109 7.24 -3.53 19.69
C THR A 109 6.77 -3.31 18.24
N VAL A 110 7.71 -3.26 17.29
CA VAL A 110 7.39 -3.11 15.87
C VAL A 110 6.54 -4.27 15.35
N VAL A 111 6.93 -5.51 15.63
CA VAL A 111 6.26 -6.71 15.09
C VAL A 111 4.91 -6.96 15.76
N ASP A 112 4.84 -6.85 17.08
CA ASP A 112 3.66 -7.26 17.86
C ASP A 112 2.62 -6.15 18.01
N ASP A 113 3.01 -4.87 17.92
CA ASP A 113 2.13 -3.71 18.18
C ASP A 113 1.97 -2.80 16.94
N GLU A 114 3.09 -2.36 16.34
CA GLU A 114 3.03 -1.40 15.23
C GLU A 114 2.53 -2.04 13.92
N TRP A 115 3.03 -3.24 13.58
CA TRP A 115 2.67 -3.93 12.33
C TRP A 115 1.16 -4.19 12.19
N PRO A 116 0.47 -4.74 13.22
CA PRO A 116 -0.97 -4.94 13.15
C PRO A 116 -1.76 -3.65 12.93
N LYS A 117 -1.39 -2.55 13.62
CA LYS A 117 -2.03 -1.23 13.46
C LYS A 117 -1.84 -0.67 12.06
N MET A 118 -0.61 -0.72 11.54
CA MET A 118 -0.29 -0.29 10.17
C MET A 118 -1.07 -1.08 9.12
N ARG A 119 -1.22 -2.39 9.33
CA ARG A 119 -2.03 -3.27 8.45
C ARG A 119 -3.51 -2.89 8.47
N GLU A 120 -4.01 -2.42 9.61
CA GLU A 120 -5.41 -2.01 9.79
C GLU A 120 -5.63 -0.53 9.41
N GLY A 121 -4.56 0.21 9.09
CA GLY A 121 -4.60 1.63 8.78
C GLY A 121 -4.88 2.50 10.01
N GLU A 122 -4.57 1.98 11.20
CA GLU A 122 -4.68 2.69 12.48
C GLU A 122 -3.40 3.46 12.81
N ASP A 123 -3.54 4.50 13.63
CA ASP A 123 -2.40 5.28 14.09
C ASP A 123 -1.44 4.44 14.96
N VAL A 124 -0.16 4.46 14.60
CA VAL A 124 0.91 3.82 15.37
C VAL A 124 1.19 4.63 16.63
N ASP A 125 1.40 3.95 17.76
CA ASP A 125 1.64 4.63 19.04
C ASP A 125 3.11 5.10 19.21
N ASN A 126 3.34 5.79 20.34
CA ASN A 126 4.65 6.34 20.66
C ASN A 126 5.61 5.34 21.33
N LYS A 127 5.25 4.06 21.49
CA LYS A 127 6.11 3.10 22.21
C LYS A 127 7.44 2.90 21.48
N GLY A 128 7.43 2.71 20.17
CA GLY A 128 8.67 2.59 19.39
C GLY A 128 9.56 3.82 19.53
N TRP A 129 8.98 5.03 19.49
CA TRP A 129 9.74 6.26 19.74
C TRP A 129 10.36 6.30 21.13
N ASN A 130 9.64 5.85 22.16
CA ASN A 130 10.17 5.81 23.52
C ASN A 130 11.35 4.84 23.65
N THR A 131 11.30 3.69 22.98
CA THR A 131 12.41 2.72 22.97
C THR A 131 13.62 3.26 22.21
N LEU A 132 13.43 3.89 21.04
CA LEU A 132 14.52 4.54 20.31
C LEU A 132 15.14 5.71 21.10
N ASN A 133 14.35 6.44 21.87
CA ASN A 133 14.88 7.50 22.75
C ASN A 133 15.75 6.92 23.87
N GLN A 134 15.32 5.83 24.51
CA GLN A 134 16.14 5.12 25.49
C GLN A 134 17.44 4.59 24.87
N LEU A 135 17.39 4.11 23.62
CA LEU A 135 18.55 3.63 22.89
C LEU A 135 19.55 4.78 22.64
N ARG A 136 19.04 5.94 22.19
CA ARG A 136 19.83 7.16 22.02
C ARG A 136 20.51 7.58 23.33
N ASP A 137 19.75 7.62 24.42
CA ASP A 137 20.25 8.06 25.72
C ASP A 137 21.30 7.08 26.27
N THR A 138 21.12 5.77 26.04
CA THR A 138 22.11 4.72 26.39
C THR A 138 23.42 4.90 25.62
N ILE A 139 23.36 5.15 24.31
CA ILE A 139 24.55 5.41 23.49
C ILE A 139 25.21 6.72 23.92
N ALA A 140 24.44 7.79 24.13
CA ALA A 140 24.95 9.11 24.49
C ALA A 140 25.67 9.13 25.85
N THR A 141 25.17 8.37 26.83
CA THR A 141 25.73 8.30 28.19
C THR A 141 26.84 7.25 28.34
N ALA A 142 27.08 6.41 27.33
CA ALA A 142 28.22 5.52 27.31
C ALA A 142 29.52 6.32 27.48
N SER A 143 30.40 5.84 28.36
CA SER A 143 31.70 6.45 28.69
C SER A 143 32.83 5.68 28.02
N PRO A 144 33.14 5.94 26.74
CA PRO A 144 34.17 5.25 26.00
C PRO A 144 35.56 5.48 26.62
N ASN A 145 36.43 4.48 26.45
CA ASN A 145 37.80 4.48 26.90
C ASN A 145 38.75 4.37 25.69
N GLY A 146 39.12 5.54 25.16
CA GLY A 146 40.01 5.68 24.01
C GLY A 146 39.27 5.95 22.69
N ASP A 147 40.03 6.42 21.71
CA ASP A 147 39.51 6.97 20.45
C ASP A 147 38.65 5.98 19.66
N TRP A 148 39.03 4.70 19.63
CA TRP A 148 38.24 3.66 18.96
C TRP A 148 36.80 3.58 19.48
N GLN A 149 36.60 3.62 20.81
CA GLN A 149 35.26 3.52 21.37
C GLN A 149 34.45 4.81 21.18
N GLU A 150 35.10 5.97 21.14
CA GLU A 150 34.45 7.24 20.79
C GLU A 150 33.95 7.22 19.34
N ASP A 151 34.79 6.75 18.40
CA ASP A 151 34.41 6.59 16.99
C ASP A 151 33.24 5.61 16.82
N ARG A 152 33.26 4.47 17.54
CA ARG A 152 32.15 3.50 17.51
C ARG A 152 30.86 4.04 18.13
N LYS A 153 30.95 4.87 19.17
CA LYS A 153 29.81 5.59 19.76
C LYS A 153 29.19 6.56 18.76
N ALA A 154 30.02 7.34 18.06
CA ALA A 154 29.57 8.26 17.02
C ALA A 154 28.88 7.50 15.86
N GLU A 155 29.47 6.39 15.41
CA GLU A 155 28.87 5.53 14.39
C GLU A 155 27.52 4.95 14.86
N ALA A 156 27.43 4.47 16.10
CA ALA A 156 26.17 3.97 16.65
C ALA A 156 25.08 5.07 16.69
N ALA A 157 25.44 6.31 17.01
CA ALA A 157 24.52 7.44 17.00
C ALA A 157 24.06 7.80 15.58
N ASN A 158 24.95 7.75 14.60
CA ASN A 158 24.62 7.98 13.18
C ASN A 158 23.68 6.89 12.64
N GLN A 159 24.00 5.62 12.88
CA GLN A 159 23.14 4.50 12.46
C GLN A 159 21.78 4.55 13.16
N LEU A 160 21.74 5.01 14.41
CA LEU A 160 20.47 5.20 15.10
C LEU A 160 19.63 6.29 14.42
N TRP A 161 20.23 7.36 13.92
CA TRP A 161 19.50 8.38 13.15
C TRP A 161 18.86 7.80 11.88
N GLU A 162 19.54 6.90 11.18
CA GLU A 162 18.96 6.17 10.04
C GLU A 162 17.75 5.32 10.46
N VAL A 163 17.77 4.70 11.65
CA VAL A 163 16.58 4.00 12.21
C VAL A 163 15.43 4.98 12.43
N TYR A 164 15.68 6.18 12.98
CA TYR A 164 14.64 7.20 13.17
C TYR A 164 13.99 7.59 11.83
N GLN A 165 14.80 7.86 10.81
CA GLN A 165 14.33 8.26 9.49
C GLN A 165 13.54 7.14 8.81
N ALA A 166 14.10 5.93 8.77
CA ALA A 166 13.46 4.78 8.15
C ALA A 166 12.14 4.41 8.85
N ARG A 167 12.08 4.47 10.19
CA ARG A 167 10.83 4.26 10.95
C ARG A 167 9.77 5.31 10.59
N GLN A 168 10.15 6.59 10.52
CA GLN A 168 9.22 7.66 10.16
C GLN A 168 8.65 7.44 8.75
N GLU A 169 9.52 7.17 7.77
CA GLU A 169 9.09 6.91 6.39
C GLU A 169 8.21 5.65 6.29
N ARG A 170 8.50 4.60 7.07
CA ARG A 170 7.66 3.40 7.17
C ARG A 170 6.26 3.73 7.69
N ILE A 171 6.15 4.50 8.76
CA ILE A 171 4.85 4.90 9.35
C ILE A 171 4.08 5.78 8.36
N ASP A 172 4.74 6.74 7.71
CA ASP A 172 4.12 7.61 6.71
C ASP A 172 3.58 6.80 5.51
N ALA A 173 4.32 5.76 5.09
CA ALA A 173 3.88 4.84 4.05
C ALA A 173 2.64 4.00 4.43
N SER A 174 2.37 3.81 5.73
CA SER A 174 1.19 3.08 6.20
C SER A 174 -0.10 3.92 6.18
N GLY A 175 0.01 5.24 6.38
CA GLY A 175 -1.13 6.17 6.37
C GLY A 175 -1.47 6.77 4.99
N GLY A 176 -0.59 6.58 4.00
CA GLY A 176 -0.61 7.26 2.69
C GLY A 176 -1.53 6.67 1.62
N GLY A 177 -2.74 6.22 1.97
CA GLY A 177 -3.69 5.68 0.99
C GLY A 177 -4.04 6.66 -0.15
N VAL A 178 -4.70 6.16 -1.20
CA VAL A 178 -5.12 7.01 -2.34
C VAL A 178 -6.03 8.13 -1.84
N ASN A 179 -5.69 9.38 -2.19
CA ASN A 179 -6.43 10.56 -1.76
C ASN A 179 -7.92 10.46 -2.16
N PRO A 180 -8.88 10.83 -1.28
CA PRO A 180 -10.32 10.79 -1.60
C PRO A 180 -10.72 11.49 -2.91
N VAL A 181 -10.00 12.55 -3.30
CA VAL A 181 -10.21 13.25 -4.58
C VAL A 181 -9.90 12.36 -5.78
N VAL A 182 -8.85 11.54 -5.69
CA VAL A 182 -8.49 10.58 -6.74
C VAL A 182 -9.51 9.45 -6.79
N TRP A 183 -9.98 8.96 -5.63
CA TRP A 183 -11.08 8.00 -5.55
C TRP A 183 -12.35 8.52 -6.21
N LEU A 184 -12.70 9.80 -5.99
CA LEU A 184 -13.84 10.42 -6.65
C LEU A 184 -13.68 10.41 -8.18
N ALA A 185 -12.49 10.77 -8.69
CA ALA A 185 -12.21 10.75 -10.13
C ALA A 185 -12.28 9.33 -10.71
N LEU A 186 -11.77 8.33 -10.00
CA LEU A 186 -11.86 6.91 -10.38
C LEU A 186 -13.31 6.44 -10.49
N LEU A 187 -14.12 6.72 -9.47
CA LEU A 187 -15.54 6.30 -9.42
C LEU A 187 -16.36 6.99 -10.51
N ILE A 188 -16.18 8.30 -10.71
CA ILE A 188 -16.85 9.03 -11.79
C ILE A 188 -16.40 8.50 -13.15
N GLY A 189 -15.08 8.30 -13.36
CA GLY A 189 -14.54 7.78 -14.62
C GLY A 189 -15.04 6.38 -14.96
N THR A 190 -15.13 5.49 -13.97
CA THR A 190 -15.71 4.16 -14.11
C THR A 190 -17.21 4.25 -14.42
N GLY A 191 -17.96 5.08 -13.69
CA GLY A 191 -19.40 5.28 -13.93
C GLY A 191 -19.71 5.82 -15.32
N LEU A 192 -18.94 6.81 -15.78
CA LEU A 192 -19.06 7.35 -17.14
C LEU A 192 -18.74 6.28 -18.19
N SER A 193 -17.66 5.52 -17.99
CA SER A 193 -17.26 4.45 -18.90
C SER A 193 -18.33 3.34 -18.98
N LEU A 194 -19.00 3.04 -17.87
CA LEU A 194 -20.10 2.07 -17.83
C LEU A 194 -21.40 2.58 -18.46
N LEU A 195 -21.68 3.88 -18.41
CA LEU A 195 -22.92 4.45 -18.92
C LEU A 195 -23.09 4.26 -20.44
N PHE A 196 -22.00 4.41 -21.20
CA PHE A 196 -22.03 4.42 -22.66
C PHE A 196 -22.58 3.13 -23.30
N PRO A 197 -22.14 1.92 -22.92
CA PRO A 197 -22.72 0.66 -23.41
C PRO A 197 -24.25 0.52 -23.21
N TYR A 198 -24.82 1.23 -22.23
CA TYR A 198 -26.26 1.22 -21.99
C TYR A 198 -27.03 2.23 -22.84
N LEU A 199 -26.40 3.34 -23.24
CA LEU A 199 -27.03 4.38 -24.06
C LEU A 199 -27.16 3.99 -25.54
N PHE A 200 -26.30 3.10 -26.04
CA PHE A 200 -26.16 2.80 -27.48
C PHE A 200 -26.62 1.41 -27.90
N GLY A 201 -27.55 0.79 -27.15
CA GLY A 201 -28.29 -0.43 -27.50
C GLY A 201 -27.65 -1.38 -28.53
N GLY A 202 -26.97 -2.44 -28.07
CA GLY A 202 -26.37 -3.42 -28.97
C GLY A 202 -27.42 -4.25 -29.76
N PRO A 203 -27.07 -4.79 -30.95
CA PRO A 203 -28.02 -5.45 -31.84
C PRO A 203 -28.73 -6.66 -31.22
N ASN A 204 -28.05 -7.41 -30.35
CA ASN A 204 -28.60 -8.59 -29.65
C ASN A 204 -28.25 -8.57 -28.15
N LEU A 205 -29.10 -9.19 -27.32
CA LEU A 205 -28.96 -9.23 -25.85
C LEU A 205 -27.61 -9.81 -25.42
N VAL A 206 -27.20 -10.90 -26.09
CA VAL A 206 -25.95 -11.60 -25.80
C VAL A 206 -24.75 -10.69 -26.04
N SER A 207 -24.72 -9.96 -27.16
CA SER A 207 -23.61 -9.04 -27.47
C SER A 207 -23.52 -7.89 -26.47
N GLN A 208 -24.66 -7.31 -26.07
CA GLN A 208 -24.67 -6.24 -25.07
C GLN A 208 -24.25 -6.75 -23.69
N LEU A 209 -24.71 -7.93 -23.28
CA LEU A 209 -24.26 -8.55 -22.03
C LEU A 209 -22.76 -8.82 -22.05
N LEU A 210 -22.22 -9.41 -23.11
CA LEU A 210 -20.78 -9.70 -23.22
C LEU A 210 -19.93 -8.43 -23.10
N ILE A 211 -20.28 -7.36 -23.82
CA ILE A 211 -19.53 -6.09 -23.79
C ILE A 211 -19.59 -5.48 -22.38
N THR A 212 -20.79 -5.34 -21.81
CA THR A 212 -20.97 -4.64 -20.54
C THR A 212 -20.42 -5.45 -19.35
N VAL A 213 -20.60 -6.77 -19.33
CA VAL A 213 -20.04 -7.63 -18.28
C VAL A 213 -18.52 -7.62 -18.35
N THR A 214 -17.92 -7.73 -19.54
CA THR A 214 -16.47 -7.72 -19.68
C THR A 214 -15.88 -6.38 -19.26
N LEU A 215 -16.48 -5.27 -19.71
CA LEU A 215 -16.03 -3.92 -19.35
C LEU A 215 -16.16 -3.66 -17.85
N SER A 216 -17.33 -3.95 -17.25
CA SER A 216 -17.55 -3.76 -15.81
C SER A 216 -16.67 -4.63 -14.94
N SER A 217 -16.51 -5.90 -15.30
CA SER A 217 -15.59 -6.80 -14.63
C SER A 217 -14.16 -6.26 -14.66
N THR A 218 -13.72 -5.74 -15.82
CA THR A 218 -12.37 -5.19 -15.98
C THR A 218 -12.17 -3.94 -15.12
N LEU A 219 -13.09 -2.97 -15.20
CA LEU A 219 -13.00 -1.73 -14.42
C LEU A 219 -13.04 -2.00 -12.91
N VAL A 220 -13.95 -2.88 -12.46
CA VAL A 220 -14.05 -3.23 -11.04
C VAL A 220 -12.84 -4.03 -10.57
N LEU A 221 -12.28 -4.91 -11.41
CA LEU A 221 -11.03 -5.61 -11.09
C LEU A 221 -9.86 -4.63 -10.92
N LEU A 222 -9.78 -3.58 -11.75
CA LEU A 222 -8.75 -2.55 -11.62
C LEU A 222 -8.96 -1.69 -10.36
N LEU A 223 -10.21 -1.31 -10.03
CA LEU A 223 -10.51 -0.63 -8.76
C LEU A 223 -10.18 -1.50 -7.55
N PHE A 224 -10.45 -2.80 -7.63
CA PHE A 224 -10.05 -3.76 -6.59
C PHE A 224 -8.53 -3.83 -6.46
N ALA A 225 -7.78 -3.87 -7.56
CA ALA A 225 -6.32 -3.84 -7.53
C ALA A 225 -5.79 -2.56 -6.86
N ILE A 226 -6.33 -1.39 -7.21
CA ILE A 226 -6.00 -0.11 -6.56
C ILE A 226 -6.29 -0.18 -5.05
N TYR A 227 -7.47 -0.66 -4.67
CA TYR A 227 -7.85 -0.81 -3.27
C TYR A 227 -6.90 -1.74 -2.48
N GLN A 228 -6.42 -2.81 -3.12
CA GLN A 228 -5.50 -3.76 -2.48
C GLN A 228 -4.06 -3.25 -2.41
N LEU A 229 -3.65 -2.36 -3.31
CA LEU A 229 -2.29 -1.81 -3.38
C LEU A 229 -2.14 -0.49 -2.61
N GLN A 230 -3.23 0.19 -2.26
CA GLN A 230 -3.17 1.50 -1.60
C GLN A 230 -2.57 1.46 -0.19
N ASN A 231 -2.59 0.31 0.50
CA ASN A 231 -1.89 0.13 1.77
C ASN A 231 -0.94 -1.07 1.64
N PRO A 232 0.38 -0.83 1.59
CA PRO A 232 1.38 -1.86 1.30
C PRO A 232 1.60 -2.87 2.44
N PHE A 233 1.21 -2.52 3.67
CA PHE A 233 1.25 -3.41 4.83
C PHE A 233 0.01 -4.30 4.92
N SER A 234 -1.03 -3.98 4.13
CA SER A 234 -2.29 -4.72 4.04
C SER A 234 -2.46 -5.40 2.68
N GLY A 235 -3.56 -6.15 2.51
CA GLY A 235 -3.96 -6.62 1.19
C GLY A 235 -3.16 -7.80 0.64
N GLY A 236 -2.89 -7.78 -0.67
CA GLY A 236 -2.35 -8.92 -1.42
C GLY A 236 -0.84 -8.98 -1.55
N VAL A 237 -0.19 -7.82 -1.52
CA VAL A 237 1.27 -7.70 -1.61
C VAL A 237 1.91 -7.80 -0.23
N HIS A 238 1.18 -7.41 0.84
CA HIS A 238 1.52 -7.53 2.26
C HIS A 238 3.02 -7.66 2.55
N ILE A 239 3.67 -6.53 2.86
CA ILE A 239 5.05 -6.54 3.32
C ILE A 239 5.11 -7.19 4.71
N PRO A 240 5.77 -8.37 4.86
CA PRO A 240 5.89 -9.03 6.16
C PRO A 240 6.96 -8.34 7.01
N PRO A 241 6.92 -8.52 8.34
CA PRO A 241 7.96 -8.01 9.25
C PRO A 241 9.27 -8.81 9.19
N ASP A 242 9.47 -9.69 8.20
CA ASP A 242 10.57 -10.67 8.14
C ASP A 242 11.97 -10.05 8.14
N ALA A 243 12.10 -8.79 7.70
CA ALA A 243 13.35 -8.05 7.80
C ALA A 243 13.80 -7.88 9.26
N PHE A 244 12.86 -7.68 10.19
CA PHE A 244 13.15 -7.57 11.62
C PHE A 244 13.49 -8.91 12.25
N SER A 245 12.79 -9.98 11.87
CA SER A 245 13.14 -11.35 12.27
C SER A 245 14.56 -11.71 11.80
N SER A 246 14.87 -11.41 10.54
CA SER A 246 16.21 -11.62 9.95
C SER A 246 17.28 -10.76 10.64
N ALA A 247 16.94 -9.55 11.08
CA ALA A 247 17.82 -8.72 11.88
C ALA A 247 18.13 -9.37 13.22
N LEU A 248 17.12 -9.90 13.94
CA LEU A 248 17.33 -10.61 15.21
C LEU A 248 18.20 -11.85 15.05
N ASP A 249 18.02 -12.63 13.99
CA ASP A 249 18.85 -13.81 13.69
C ASP A 249 20.33 -13.45 13.44
N ARG A 250 20.60 -12.23 12.95
CA ARG A 250 21.98 -11.73 12.76
C ARG A 250 22.62 -11.23 14.07
N LEU A 251 21.82 -11.03 15.12
CA LEU A 251 22.25 -10.55 16.43
C LEU A 251 22.36 -11.68 17.47
N SER A 252 21.97 -12.92 17.14
CA SER A 252 22.16 -14.10 17.98
C SER A 252 23.55 -14.71 17.82
#